data_AF-A0A1I5IZN8-F1
#
_entry.id   AF-A0A1I5IZN8-F1
#
_cell.length_a   1.000
_cell.length_b   1.000
_cell.length_c   1.000
_cell.angle_alpha   90.00
_cell.angle_beta   90.00
_cell.angle_gamma   90.00
#
_symmetry.space_group_name_H-M   'P 1'
#
loop_
_entity.id
_entity.type
_entity.pdbx_description
1 polymer ?
#
loop_
_entity_poly.entity_id
_entity_poly.type
_entity_poly.pdbx_seq_one_letter_code
_entity_poly.pdbx_strand_id
1 'polypeptide(L)' 'MKGYIIDAGYMGYVDGEYELFATEDDYLEYMAA' A
#
# COMPACT_ATOMS: atom_id res chain seq x y z
N MET A 1 7.48 4.68 5.62
CA MET A 1 6.25 4.01 5.15
C MET A 1 5.07 4.93 5.37
N LYS A 2 4.39 5.33 4.31
CA LYS A 2 3.08 5.99 4.39
C LYS A 2 2.06 4.95 3.95
N GLY A 3 1.61 4.15 4.89
CA GLY A 3 0.59 3.14 4.67
C GLY A 3 0.16 2.48 5.99
N TYR A 4 -1.00 1.84 5.99
CA TYR A 4 -1.57 1.20 7.18
C TYR A 4 -2.46 0.01 6.83
N ILE A 5 -2.54 -0.94 7.75
CA ILE A 5 -3.36 -2.15 7.60
C ILE A 5 -4.81 -1.83 7.96
N ILE A 6 -5.74 -2.37 7.16
CA ILE A 6 -7.18 -2.42 7.42
C ILE A 6 -7.65 -3.87 7.28
N ASP A 7 -8.90 -4.16 7.69
CA ASP A 7 -9.49 -5.50 7.56
C ASP A 7 -9.46 -6.07 6.13
N ALA A 8 -9.41 -5.19 5.11
CA ALA A 8 -9.39 -5.56 3.70
C ALA A 8 -7.98 -5.69 3.07
N GLY A 9 -6.90 -5.37 3.80
CA GLY A 9 -5.53 -5.39 3.26
C GLY A 9 -4.66 -4.24 3.76
N TYR A 10 -3.78 -3.72 2.91
CA TYR A 10 -2.86 -2.62 3.21
C TYR A 10 -3.16 -1.38 2.35
N MET A 11 -3.46 -0.25 2.98
CA MET A 11 -3.57 1.02 2.26
C MET A 11 -2.19 1.63 2.06
N GLY A 12 -1.68 1.56 0.83
CA GLY A 12 -0.43 2.19 0.42
C GLY A 12 -0.65 3.61 -0.11
N TYR A 13 0.26 4.54 0.17
CA TYR A 13 0.19 5.90 -0.37
C TYR A 13 0.99 5.99 -1.67
N VAL A 14 0.30 6.27 -2.78
CA VAL A 14 0.83 6.32 -4.14
C VAL A 14 0.33 7.61 -4.80
N ASP A 15 1.23 8.39 -5.42
CA ASP A 15 0.93 9.59 -6.21
C ASP A 15 -0.03 10.62 -5.58
N GLY A 16 -0.09 10.69 -4.25
CA GLY A 16 -0.90 11.66 -3.52
C GLY A 16 -2.19 11.09 -2.93
N GLU A 17 -2.54 9.85 -3.26
CA GLU A 17 -3.76 9.16 -2.82
C GLU A 17 -3.43 7.83 -2.11
N TYR A 18 -4.43 7.25 -1.43
CA TYR A 18 -4.29 5.93 -0.81
C TYR A 18 -4.93 4.87 -1.71
N GLU A 19 -4.15 3.86 -2.07
CA GLU A 19 -4.56 2.71 -2.88
C GLU A 19 -4.52 1.41 -2.05
N LEU A 20 -5.48 0.52 -2.30
CA LEU A 20 -5.61 -0.73 -1.57
C LEU A 20 -4.75 -1.83 -2.20
N PHE A 21 -3.84 -2.36 -1.40
CA PHE A 21 -3.02 -3.53 -1.71
C PHE A 21 -3.47 -4.73 -0.87
N ALA A 22 -3.20 -5.94 -1.35
CA ALA A 22 -3.52 -7.15 -0.58
C ALA A 22 -2.63 -7.25 0.67
N THR A 23 -1.35 -6.89 0.55
CA THR A 23 -0.38 -6.88 1.65
C THR A 23 0.55 -5.67 1.60
N GLU A 24 1.30 -5.44 2.69
CA GLU A 24 2.37 -4.44 2.71
C GLU A 24 3.48 -4.77 1.71
N ASP A 25 3.79 -6.05 1.51
CA ASP A 25 4.82 -6.48 0.56
C ASP A 25 4.43 -6.12 -0.89
N ASP A 26 3.15 -6.29 -1.27
CA ASP A 26 2.66 -5.88 -2.59
C ASP A 26 2.82 -4.36 -2.81
N TYR A 27 2.57 -3.55 -1.77
CA TYR A 27 2.81 -2.11 -1.82
C TYR A 27 4.31 -1.79 -1.97
N LEU A 28 5.18 -2.50 -1.25
CA LEU A 28 6.62 -2.29 -1.34
C LEU A 28 7.19 -2.72 -2.69
N GLU A 29 6.71 -3.83 -3.25
CA GLU A 29 7.07 -4.26 -4.61
C GLU A 29 6.60 -3.24 -5.65
N TYR A 30 5.39 -2.71 -5.52
CA TYR A 30 4.87 -1.65 -6.38
C TYR A 30 5.71 -0.37 -6.31
N MET A 31 6.09 0.07 -5.11
CA MET A 31 6.90 1.29 -4.91
C MET A 31 8.37 1.14 -5.34
N ALA A 32 8.86 -0.10 -5.44
CA ALA A 32 10.22 -0.41 -5.87
C ALA A 32 10.37 -0.53 -7.39
N ALA A 33 9.25 -0.63 -8.12
CA ALA A 33 9.19 -0.68 -9.58
C ALA A 33 9.31 0.70 -10.23
#